data_AF-A0A090TFS9-F1
#
_entry.id   AF-A0A090TFS9-F1
#
_cell.length_a   1.000
_cell.length_b   1.000
_cell.length_c   1.000
_cell.angle_alpha   90.00
_cell.angle_beta   90.00
_cell.angle_gamma   90.00
#
_symmetry.space_group_name_H-M   'P 1'
#
loop_
_entity.id
_entity.type
_entity.pdbx_description
1 polymer ?
#
loop_
_entity_poly.entity_id
_entity_poly.type
_entity_poly.pdbx_seq_one_letter_code
_entity_poly.pdbx_strand_id
1 'polypeptide(L)' 'MSTKKFSLADESATILIGTKLANLCSKQTTIYLHGDLGAGKTTFSRGFIQSLGHQAT' A
#
# COMPACT_ATOMS: atom_id res chain seq x y z
N MET A 1 -5.26 19.61 -5.77
CA MET A 1 -4.89 18.20 -5.46
C MET A 1 -4.67 17.45 -6.76
N SER A 2 -3.61 16.66 -6.89
CA SER A 2 -3.38 15.79 -8.05
C SER A 2 -3.87 14.38 -7.75
N THR A 3 -4.65 13.79 -8.64
CA THR A 3 -5.12 12.40 -8.52
C THR A 3 -4.31 11.51 -9.46
N LYS A 4 -3.89 10.33 -8.97
CA LYS A 4 -3.32 9.27 -9.81
C LYS A 4 -4.17 8.01 -9.67
N LYS A 5 -4.37 7.29 -10.78
CA LYS A 5 -5.14 6.04 -10.84
C LYS A 5 -4.21 4.94 -11.34
N PHE A 6 -4.33 3.76 -10.74
CA PHE A 6 -3.56 2.57 -11.09
C PHE A 6 -4.53 1.40 -11.22
N SER A 7 -4.32 0.54 -12.22
CA SER A 7 -5.02 -0.74 -12.32
C SER A 7 -4.16 -1.81 -11.66
N LEU A 8 -4.73 -2.54 -10.71
CA LEU A 8 -4.05 -3.59 -9.95
C LEU A 8 -4.75 -4.90 -10.30
N ALA A 9 -4.07 -5.78 -11.04
CA ALA A 9 -4.67 -6.99 -11.59
C ALA A 9 -4.89 -8.08 -10.53
N ASP A 10 -4.07 -8.08 -9.48
CA ASP A 10 -4.03 -9.13 -8.48
C ASP A 10 -3.52 -8.62 -7.12
N GLU A 11 -3.42 -9.52 -6.15
CA GLU A 11 -2.90 -9.25 -4.82
C GLU A 11 -1.44 -8.76 -4.87
N SER A 12 -0.59 -9.38 -5.70
CA SER A 12 0.83 -9.04 -5.83
C SER A 12 1.04 -7.62 -6.33
N ALA A 13 0.22 -7.14 -7.28
CA ALA A 13 0.22 -5.75 -7.74
C ALA A 13 -0.14 -4.78 -6.59
N THR A 14 -1.08 -5.17 -5.73
CA THR A 14 -1.48 -4.38 -4.55
C THR A 14 -0.37 -4.30 -3.49
N ILE A 15 0.37 -5.39 -3.28
CA ILE A 15 1.57 -5.39 -2.44
C ILE A 15 2.64 -4.47 -3.04
N LEU A 16 2.92 -4.60 -4.34
CA LEU A 16 3.96 -3.85 -5.03
C LEU A 16 3.72 -2.33 -4.98
N ILE A 17 2.48 -1.87 -5.16
CA ILE A 17 2.17 -0.44 -5.06
C ILE A 17 2.32 0.07 -3.62
N GLY A 18 1.94 -0.73 -2.62
CA GLY A 18 2.18 -0.43 -1.21
C GLY A 18 3.67 -0.28 -0.89
N THR A 19 4.48 -1.23 -1.34
CA THR A 19 5.95 -1.18 -1.20
C THR A 19 6.56 0.04 -1.88
N LYS A 20 6.17 0.33 -3.13
CA LYS A 20 6.66 1.51 -3.84
C LYS A 20 6.31 2.80 -3.11
N LEU A 21 5.09 2.91 -2.58
CA LEU A 21 4.68 4.11 -1.86
C LEU A 21 5.44 4.28 -0.54
N ALA A 22 5.64 3.21 0.22
CA ALA A 22 6.42 3.23 1.45
C ALA A 22 7.85 3.75 1.22
N ASN A 23 8.51 3.28 0.16
CA ASN A 23 9.86 3.71 -0.18
C ASN A 23 9.94 5.19 -0.61
N LEU A 24 8.82 5.81 -0.98
CA LEU A 24 8.73 7.24 -1.29
C LEU A 24 8.42 8.10 -0.05
N CYS A 25 7.95 7.49 1.03
CA CYS A 25 7.64 8.19 2.28
C CYS A 25 8.93 8.46 3.07
N SER A 26 9.52 9.65 2.91
CA SER A 26 10.71 10.08 3.66
C SER A 26 10.40 10.82 4.98
N LYS A 27 9.10 10.99 5.30
CA LYS A 27 8.60 11.70 6.49
C LYS A 27 7.38 10.96 7.05
N GLN A 28 7.00 11.29 8.28
CA GLN A 28 5.76 10.81 8.87
C GLN A 28 4.58 11.14 7.93
N THR A 29 3.84 10.10 7.56
CA THR A 29 2.76 10.18 6.56
C THR A 29 1.54 9.47 7.10
N THR A 30 0.37 10.11 7.01
CA THR A 30 -0.92 9.51 7.35
C THR A 30 -1.66 9.15 6.06
N ILE A 31 -2.02 7.89 5.89
CA ILE A 31 -2.72 7.37 4.71
C ILE A 31 -4.06 6.79 5.15
N TYR A 32 -5.16 7.30 4.58
CA TYR A 32 -6.49 6.74 4.75
C TYR A 32 -6.81 5.80 3.59
N LEU A 33 -7.12 4.54 3.90
CA LEU A 33 -7.53 3.55 2.91
C LEU A 33 -9.05 3.38 2.95
N HIS A 34 -9.70 3.71 1.83
CA HIS A 34 -11.14 3.59 1.66
C HIS A 34 -11.48 2.49 0.64
N GLY A 35 -12.61 1.82 0.86
CA GLY A 35 -13.11 0.77 -0.03
C GLY A 35 -13.87 -0.30 0.74
N ASP A 36 -14.59 -1.14 0.03
CA ASP A 36 -15.44 -2.18 0.62
C ASP A 36 -14.64 -3.33 1.24
N LEU A 37 -15.34 -4.27 1.88
CA LEU A 37 -14.74 -5.52 2.35
C LEU A 37 -14.13 -6.27 1.16
N GLY A 38 -12.89 -6.74 1.31
CA GLY A 38 -12.18 -7.41 0.22
C GLY A 38 -11.50 -6.48 -0.79
N ALA A 39 -11.62 -5.15 -0.69
CA ALA A 39 -11.00 -4.20 -1.63
C ALA A 39 -9.45 -4.15 -1.60
N GLY A 40 -8.78 -5.03 -0.85
CA GLY A 40 -7.31 -5.09 -0.79
C GLY A 40 -6.63 -4.10 0.17
N LYS A 41 -7.37 -3.39 1.04
CA LYS A 41 -6.81 -2.44 2.02
C LYS A 41 -5.73 -3.08 2.91
N THR A 42 -6.00 -4.26 3.47
CA THR A 42 -5.04 -4.98 4.33
C THR A 42 -3.83 -5.48 3.53
N THR A 43 -4.03 -5.93 2.29
CA THR A 43 -2.95 -6.33 1.38
C THR A 43 -2.02 -5.16 1.08
N PHE A 44 -2.58 -3.97 0.81
CA PHE A 44 -1.80 -2.75 0.62
C PHE A 44 -0.97 -2.43 1.87
N SER A 45 -1.60 -2.43 3.05
CA SER A 45 -0.90 -2.16 4.31
C SER A 45 0.23 -3.14 4.56
N ARG A 46 0.03 -4.43 4.25
CA ARG A 46 1.07 -5.47 4.34
C ARG A 46 2.28 -5.13 3.46
N GLY A 47 2.07 -4.83 2.17
CA GLY A 47 3.17 -4.45 1.28
C GLY A 47 3.89 -3.17 1.71
N PHE A 48 3.15 -2.20 2.24
CA PHE A 48 3.69 -0.94 2.75
C PHE A 48 4.55 -1.15 4.01
N ILE A 49 4.05 -1.89 4.99
CA ILE A 49 4.71 -2.10 6.29
C ILE A 49 5.92 -3.04 6.14
N GLN A 50 5.81 -4.10 5.34
CA GLN A 50 6.91 -5.04 5.14
C GLN A 50 8.13 -4.38 4.49
N SER A 51 7.93 -3.46 3.54
CA SER A 51 9.04 -2.72 2.94
C SER A 51 9.73 -1.74 3.88
N LEU A 52 9.09 -1.38 4.99
CA LEU A 52 9.69 -0.56 6.05
C LEU A 52 10.47 -1.39 7.07
N GLY A 53 10.67 -2.69 6.83
CA GLY A 53 11.49 -3.58 7.65
C GLY A 53 10.72 -4.45 8.65
N HIS A 54 9.38 -4.39 8.65
CA HIS A 54 8.58 -5.26 9.52
C HIS A 54 8.33 -6.62 8.87
N GLN A 55 8.98 -7.66 9.37
CA GLN A 55 8.68 -9.04 8.98
C GLN A 55 7.56 -9.56 9.87
N ALA A 56 6.41 -9.92 9.27
CA ALA A 56 5.37 -10.62 9.99
C ALA A 56 5.90 -12.03 10.33
N THR A 57 6.22 -12.26 11.60
CA THR A 57 6.55 -13.58 12.16
C THR A 57 5.34 -14.50 12.14
#